data_AF-A0A7R8ZVQ5-F1
#
_entry.id   AF-A0A7R8ZVQ5-F1
#
_cell.length_a   1.000
_cell.length_b   1.000
_cell.length_c   1.000
_cell.angle_alpha   90.00
_cell.angle_beta   90.00
_cell.angle_gamma   90.00
#
_symmetry.space_group_name_H-M   'P 1'
#
loop_
_entity.id
_entity.type
_entity.pdbx_description
1 polymer ?
#
loop_
_entity_poly.entity_id
_entity_poly.type
_entity_poly.pdbx_seq_one_letter_code
_entity_poly.pdbx_strand_id
1 'polypeptide(L)'
;KSVGAVYLPIRFAFGSADLDTAGIREAETVANFLLSNKVHQLTVVGHTDEVGSEAFNLDLSLRRAQTVKHFLIAKGVTAQIHVDGKGESEPPKLVDYSIYSEEERRAIARRVELAKHQALVLIAALCVWGVPVGAAQFGMVVGVDDYRHFQPFPAPVGELSDLEGAVNDAERIAASMRRAGIDLPDDRFLTDERANVDNFLAGWRAMTAKAQAGDTIIVSFSGHGGQEREVAEPFDEKTDGLDETIMFHDFDPSNP
;
A
#
# COMPACT_ATOMS: atom_id res chain seq x y z
N LYS A 1 -5.13 0.66 9.44
CA LYS A 1 -3.68 0.86 9.59
C LYS A 1 -3.29 2.12 8.83
N SER A 2 -2.60 3.06 9.47
CA SER A 2 -2.07 4.26 8.79
C SER A 2 -1.31 3.83 7.55
N VAL A 3 -1.58 4.44 6.40
CA VAL A 3 -0.74 4.35 5.20
C VAL A 3 0.69 4.65 5.66
N GLY A 4 1.47 3.60 5.83
CA GLY A 4 2.87 3.68 6.24
C GLY A 4 3.65 4.21 5.06
N ALA A 5 4.60 5.10 5.33
CA ALA A 5 5.44 5.85 4.39
C ALA A 5 5.50 5.29 2.95
N VAL A 6 5.17 6.13 1.98
CA VAL A 6 5.38 5.78 0.56
C VAL A 6 6.86 5.96 0.25
N TYR A 7 7.51 4.86 -0.11
CA TYR A 7 8.88 4.86 -0.59
C TYR A 7 8.92 5.47 -1.99
N LEU A 8 9.73 6.49 -2.19
CA LEU A 8 9.93 7.09 -3.49
C LEU A 8 11.42 7.03 -3.83
N PRO A 9 11.79 6.42 -4.96
CA PRO A 9 13.19 6.31 -5.34
C PRO A 9 13.73 7.64 -5.87
N ILE A 10 13.46 8.80 -5.25
CA ILE A 10 13.91 10.11 -5.75
C ILE A 10 15.44 10.15 -5.78
N ARG A 11 16.01 10.21 -6.98
CA ARG A 11 17.46 10.18 -7.20
C ARG A 11 18.14 11.54 -7.07
N PHE A 12 19.39 11.49 -6.63
CA PHE A 12 20.26 12.66 -6.48
C PHE A 12 21.60 12.41 -7.20
N ALA A 13 22.25 13.50 -7.62
CA ALA A 13 23.63 13.43 -8.08
C ALA A 13 24.56 12.91 -6.95
N PHE A 14 25.63 12.20 -7.33
CA PHE A 14 26.53 11.54 -6.39
C PHE A 14 27.08 12.53 -5.35
N GLY A 15 26.96 12.19 -4.06
CA GLY A 15 27.40 13.05 -2.95
C GLY A 15 26.68 14.40 -2.85
N SER A 16 25.63 14.63 -3.63
CA SER A 16 24.90 15.90 -3.68
C SER A 16 23.47 15.76 -3.13
N ALA A 17 22.89 16.92 -2.86
CA ALA A 17 21.46 17.12 -2.64
C ALA A 17 20.73 17.56 -3.92
N ASP A 18 21.42 17.73 -5.03
CA ASP A 18 20.82 18.10 -6.31
C ASP A 18 20.13 16.90 -6.96
N LEU A 19 18.91 17.10 -7.45
CA LEU A 19 18.16 16.10 -8.21
C LEU A 19 18.83 15.88 -9.57
N ASP A 20 19.04 14.61 -9.93
CA ASP A 20 19.44 14.26 -11.30
C ASP A 20 18.22 14.26 -12.24
N THR A 21 18.43 14.00 -13.53
CA THR A 21 17.34 13.96 -14.52
C THR A 21 16.24 12.96 -14.17
N ALA A 22 16.58 11.82 -13.55
CA ALA A 22 15.61 10.83 -13.11
C ALA A 22 14.88 11.30 -11.85
N GLY A 23 15.62 11.86 -10.89
CA GLY A 23 15.09 12.45 -9.66
C GLY A 23 14.08 13.57 -9.92
N ILE A 24 14.30 14.39 -10.96
CA ILE A 24 13.33 15.41 -11.39
C ILE A 24 12.02 14.75 -11.85
N ARG A 25 12.07 13.72 -12.70
CA ARG A 25 10.86 13.03 -13.18
C ARG A 25 10.10 12.36 -12.04
N GLU A 26 10.81 11.74 -11.12
CA GLU A 26 10.21 11.10 -9.93
C GLU A 26 9.55 12.15 -9.04
N ALA A 27 10.22 13.27 -8.78
CA ALA A 27 9.67 14.37 -8.00
C ALA A 27 8.46 15.04 -8.70
N GLU A 28 8.39 15.03 -10.03
CA GLU A 28 7.20 15.48 -10.80
C GLU A 28 6.00 14.55 -10.60
N THR A 29 6.21 13.23 -10.70
CA THR A 29 5.16 12.23 -10.42
C THR A 29 4.58 12.43 -9.02
N VAL A 30 5.46 12.70 -8.04
CA VAL A 30 5.07 12.98 -6.66
C VAL A 30 4.27 14.28 -6.55
N ALA A 31 4.72 15.36 -7.19
CA ALA A 31 3.99 16.62 -7.19
C ALA A 31 2.57 16.44 -7.76
N ASN A 32 2.44 15.73 -8.89
CA ASN A 32 1.14 15.45 -9.51
C ASN A 32 0.25 14.62 -8.58
N PHE A 33 0.80 13.59 -7.93
CA PHE A 33 0.06 12.80 -6.95
C PHE A 33 -0.46 13.66 -5.79
N LEU A 34 0.37 14.52 -5.21
CA LEU A 34 0.00 15.38 -4.09
C LEU A 34 -1.09 16.40 -4.47
N LEU A 35 -1.01 16.95 -5.69
CA LEU A 35 -2.01 17.87 -6.24
C LEU A 35 -3.36 17.18 -6.47
N SER A 36 -3.36 15.99 -7.06
CA SER A 36 -4.59 15.23 -7.35
C SER A 36 -5.29 14.73 -6.09
N ASN A 37 -4.55 14.45 -5.01
CA ASN A 37 -5.09 13.82 -3.80
C ASN A 37 -5.37 14.80 -2.64
N LYS A 38 -5.30 16.12 -2.88
CA LYS A 38 -5.59 17.18 -1.88
C LYS A 38 -4.86 16.97 -0.54
N VAL A 39 -3.57 16.60 -0.59
CA VAL A 39 -2.78 16.38 0.63
C VAL A 39 -2.54 17.72 1.33
N HIS A 40 -2.98 17.85 2.58
CA HIS A 40 -2.85 19.09 3.35
C HIS A 40 -1.52 19.21 4.11
N GLN A 41 -0.93 18.09 4.53
CA GLN A 41 0.30 18.08 5.32
C GLN A 41 1.08 16.78 5.14
N LEU A 42 2.41 16.88 5.06
CA LEU A 42 3.30 15.72 4.92
C LEU A 42 4.70 16.02 5.47
N THR A 43 5.47 14.98 5.75
CA THR A 43 6.90 15.07 6.09
C THR A 43 7.72 14.38 5.02
N VAL A 44 8.71 15.08 4.48
CA VAL A 44 9.72 14.50 3.58
C VAL A 44 10.89 14.07 4.45
N VAL A 45 11.21 12.78 4.44
CA VAL A 45 12.29 12.20 5.24
C VAL A 45 13.42 11.77 4.32
N GLY A 46 14.62 12.30 4.53
CA GLY A 46 15.81 11.88 3.80
C GLY A 46 16.57 10.78 4.52
N HIS A 47 17.17 9.87 3.74
CA HIS A 47 18.02 8.79 4.21
C HIS A 47 19.32 8.71 3.40
N THR A 48 20.36 8.15 4.01
CA THR A 48 21.66 7.85 3.36
C THR A 48 22.04 6.39 3.56
N ASP A 49 23.06 5.94 2.84
CA ASP A 49 23.74 4.69 3.19
C ASP A 49 24.69 4.90 4.38
N GLU A 50 25.30 3.81 4.83
CA GLU A 50 26.23 3.80 5.96
C GLU A 50 27.61 4.42 5.66
N VAL A 51 27.85 4.94 4.44
CA VAL A 51 29.17 5.42 4.03
C VAL A 51 29.36 6.88 4.42
N GLY A 52 30.14 7.11 5.48
CA GLY A 52 30.47 8.46 5.95
C GLY A 52 30.40 8.55 7.47
N SER A 53 30.55 9.76 8.00
CA SER A 53 30.25 10.01 9.42
C SER A 53 28.75 10.26 9.61
N GLU A 54 28.18 9.78 10.71
CA GLU A 54 26.78 10.03 11.11
C GLU A 54 26.37 11.50 10.97
N ALA A 55 27.19 12.44 11.45
CA ALA A 55 26.90 13.87 11.36
C ALA A 55 26.80 14.38 9.90
N PHE A 56 27.64 13.84 9.01
CA PHE A 56 27.62 14.17 7.59
C PHE A 56 26.39 13.59 6.91
N ASN A 57 26.06 12.33 7.21
CA ASN A 57 24.91 11.63 6.68
C ASN A 57 23.60 12.28 7.12
N LEU A 58 23.52 12.69 8.38
CA LEU A 58 22.38 13.42 8.91
C LEU A 58 22.17 14.75 8.17
N ASP A 59 23.23 15.54 8.00
CA ASP A 59 23.19 16.81 7.25
C ASP A 59 22.81 16.60 5.77
N LEU A 60 23.42 15.61 5.10
CA LEU A 60 23.14 15.29 3.71
C LEU A 60 21.69 14.85 3.51
N SER A 61 21.18 13.99 4.39
CA SER A 61 19.81 13.50 4.34
C SER A 61 18.79 14.65 4.49
N LEU A 62 19.05 15.58 5.42
CA LEU A 62 18.24 16.76 5.63
C LEU A 62 18.24 17.68 4.38
N ARG A 63 19.42 17.95 3.80
CA ARG A 63 19.54 18.77 2.58
C ARG A 63 18.81 18.17 1.39
N ARG A 64 18.87 16.84 1.21
CA ARG A 64 18.11 16.13 0.17
C ARG A 64 16.60 16.31 0.34
N ALA A 65 16.12 16.14 1.56
CA ALA A 65 14.70 16.28 1.86
C ALA A 65 14.22 17.75 1.72
N GLN A 66 15.07 18.73 2.03
CA GLN A 66 14.82 20.15 1.74
C GLN A 66 14.72 20.42 0.24
N THR A 67 15.60 19.82 -0.56
CA THR A 67 15.59 19.98 -2.03
C THR A 67 14.28 19.47 -2.63
N VAL A 68 13.81 18.30 -2.19
CA VAL A 68 12.51 17.74 -2.61
C VAL A 68 11.37 18.67 -2.18
N LYS A 69 11.36 19.16 -0.94
CA LYS A 69 10.36 20.15 -0.50
C LYS A 69 10.32 21.38 -1.41
N HIS A 70 11.47 21.98 -1.71
CA HIS A 70 11.53 23.16 -2.57
C HIS A 70 11.01 22.86 -3.98
N PHE A 71 11.35 21.69 -4.52
CA PHE A 71 10.85 21.25 -5.82
C PHE A 71 9.32 21.13 -5.83
N LEU A 72 8.74 20.46 -4.82
CA LEU A 72 7.29 20.28 -4.71
C LEU A 72 6.54 21.62 -4.61
N ILE A 73 7.05 22.55 -3.80
CA ILE A 73 6.50 23.91 -3.69
C ILE A 73 6.57 24.63 -5.04
N ALA A 74 7.70 24.55 -5.75
CA ALA A 74 7.87 25.15 -7.06
C ALA A 74 6.90 24.58 -8.12
N LYS A 75 6.49 23.31 -7.97
CA LYS A 75 5.46 22.66 -8.81
C LYS A 75 4.02 22.99 -8.39
N GLY A 76 3.83 23.82 -7.37
CA GLY A 76 2.50 24.29 -6.94
C GLY A 76 1.85 23.46 -5.84
N VAL A 77 2.58 22.53 -5.21
CA VAL A 77 2.06 21.80 -4.03
C VAL A 77 1.85 22.79 -2.87
N THR A 78 0.61 22.91 -2.43
CA THR A 78 0.19 23.81 -1.33
C THR A 78 0.15 23.15 0.03
N ALA A 79 0.50 21.86 0.11
CA ALA A 79 0.60 21.12 1.35
C ALA A 79 1.59 21.79 2.32
N GLN A 80 1.34 21.68 3.62
CA GLN A 80 2.34 22.03 4.63
C GLN A 80 3.40 20.92 4.68
N ILE A 81 4.58 21.21 4.13
CA ILE A 81 5.67 20.24 4.00
C ILE A 81 6.69 20.43 5.12
N HIS A 82 6.81 19.43 5.99
CA HIS A 82 7.89 19.29 6.97
C HIS A 82 9.04 18.48 6.37
N VAL A 83 10.23 18.66 6.94
CA VAL A 83 11.43 17.97 6.49
C VAL A 83 12.10 17.34 7.70
N ASP A 84 12.53 16.10 7.55
CA ASP A 84 13.34 15.38 8.53
C ASP A 84 14.52 14.68 7.83
N GLY A 85 15.62 14.51 8.55
CA GLY A 85 16.80 13.78 8.09
C GLY A 85 17.11 12.66 9.06
N LYS A 86 17.27 11.44 8.56
CA LYS A 86 17.63 10.27 9.38
C LYS A 86 19.06 9.82 9.18
N GLY A 87 19.77 10.34 8.18
CA GLY A 87 21.06 9.77 7.77
C GLY A 87 20.92 8.26 7.52
N GLU A 88 21.82 7.48 8.10
CA GLU A 88 21.82 6.02 8.06
C GLU A 88 21.02 5.35 9.20
N SER A 89 20.43 6.13 10.11
CA SER A 89 19.87 5.60 11.37
C SER A 89 18.63 4.73 11.19
N GLU A 90 17.96 4.82 10.03
CA GLU A 90 16.76 4.05 9.69
C GLU A 90 16.95 3.28 8.37
N PRO A 91 17.67 2.14 8.40
CA PRO A 91 17.90 1.33 7.20
C PRO A 91 16.58 0.80 6.62
N PRO A 92 16.51 0.58 5.30
CA PRO A 92 15.30 0.10 4.65
C PRO A 92 14.91 -1.30 5.18
N LYS A 93 13.62 -1.52 5.41
CA LYS A 93 13.11 -2.84 5.78
C LYS A 93 13.02 -3.71 4.52
N LEU A 94 14.07 -4.47 4.24
CA LEU A 94 14.12 -5.45 3.16
C LEU A 94 13.56 -6.80 3.64
N VAL A 95 12.84 -7.50 2.76
CA VAL A 95 12.27 -8.84 3.05
C VAL A 95 13.39 -9.85 3.30
N ASP A 96 14.46 -9.78 2.49
CA ASP A 96 15.67 -10.55 2.64
C ASP A 96 16.87 -9.74 2.13
N TYR A 97 17.82 -9.47 3.02
CA TYR A 97 19.04 -8.73 2.71
C TYR A 97 20.02 -9.52 1.82
N SER A 98 19.95 -10.85 1.80
CA SER A 98 20.89 -11.71 1.07
C SER A 98 20.67 -11.71 -0.44
N ILE A 99 19.48 -11.28 -0.89
CA ILE A 99 19.11 -11.17 -2.31
C ILE A 99 19.83 -10.02 -3.00
N TYR A 100 20.18 -8.97 -2.24
CA TYR A 100 20.75 -7.74 -2.78
C TYR A 100 22.25 -7.67 -2.53
N SER A 101 23.00 -7.31 -3.56
CA SER A 101 24.41 -6.94 -3.41
C SER A 101 24.57 -5.77 -2.43
N GLU A 102 25.79 -5.59 -1.92
CA GLU A 102 26.11 -4.46 -1.04
C GLU A 102 25.77 -3.11 -1.68
N GLU A 103 26.09 -2.93 -2.97
CA GLU A 103 25.79 -1.69 -3.68
C GLU A 103 24.28 -1.48 -3.89
N GLU A 104 23.51 -2.55 -4.17
CA GLU A 104 22.06 -2.45 -4.30
C GLU A 104 21.40 -2.05 -2.98
N ARG A 105 21.85 -2.63 -1.85
CA ARG A 105 21.37 -2.24 -0.52
C ARG A 105 21.65 -0.77 -0.22
N ARG A 106 22.85 -0.30 -0.56
CA ARG A 106 23.21 1.13 -0.41
C ARG A 106 22.38 2.02 -1.31
N ALA A 107 22.15 1.61 -2.56
CA ALA A 107 21.28 2.34 -3.47
C ALA A 107 19.86 2.47 -2.93
N ILE A 108 19.32 1.42 -2.30
CA ILE A 108 18.01 1.45 -1.64
C ILE A 108 18.04 2.32 -0.38
N ALA A 109 19.12 2.30 0.40
CA ALA A 109 19.25 3.12 1.60
C ALA A 109 19.29 4.63 1.30
N ARG A 110 19.85 5.02 0.15
CA ARG A 110 19.88 6.40 -0.36
C ARG A 110 18.51 6.84 -0.92
N ARG A 111 17.50 6.98 -0.06
CA ARG A 111 16.13 7.31 -0.46
C ARG A 111 15.56 8.58 0.17
N VAL A 112 14.40 8.99 -0.34
CA VAL A 112 13.51 9.95 0.30
C VAL A 112 12.13 9.31 0.47
N GLU A 113 11.52 9.53 1.63
CA GLU A 113 10.21 8.99 1.97
C GLU A 113 9.22 10.12 2.21
N LEU A 114 7.96 9.93 1.80
CA LEU A 114 6.86 10.78 2.27
C LEU A 114 6.16 10.08 3.41
N ALA A 115 6.30 10.65 4.59
CA ALA A 115 5.60 10.23 5.79
C ALA A 115 4.40 11.15 6.05
N LYS A 116 3.31 10.58 6.58
CA LYS A 116 2.24 11.39 7.18
C LYS A 116 2.86 12.21 8.30
N HIS A 117 2.67 13.52 8.28
CA HIS A 117 3.14 14.35 9.39
C HIS A 117 2.38 13.96 10.65
N GLN A 118 3.10 13.45 11.64
CA GLN A 118 2.56 13.21 12.97
C GLN A 118 2.88 14.44 13.82
N ALA A 119 1.90 15.33 13.98
CA ALA A 119 1.97 16.30 15.05
C ALA A 119 1.94 15.53 16.38
N LEU A 120 3.01 15.58 17.15
CA LEU A 120 2.98 15.30 18.58
C LEU A 120 2.09 16.37 19.21
N VAL A 121 0.78 16.15 19.20
CA VAL A 121 -0.13 17.00 19.96
C VAL A 121 0.06 16.61 21.43
N LEU A 122 0.85 17.39 22.15
CA LEU A 122 0.83 17.41 23.62
C LEU A 122 -0.54 17.96 24.04
N ILE A 123 -1.56 17.11 24.06
CA ILE A 123 -2.91 17.45 24.55
C ILE A 123 -2.87 17.41 26.08
N ALA A 124 -2.36 18.48 26.67
CA ALA A 124 -2.79 18.92 27.99
C ALA A 124 -3.55 20.21 27.76
N ALA A 125 -4.86 20.19 28.04
CA ALA A 125 -5.81 21.30 27.91
C ALA A 125 -6.28 21.66 26.49
N LEU A 126 -7.34 21.00 26.02
CA LEU A 126 -8.62 21.67 25.68
C LEU A 126 -9.66 20.63 25.25
N CYS A 127 -10.74 20.57 26.02
CA CYS A 127 -11.83 19.63 25.91
C CYS A 127 -12.83 19.95 24.77
N VAL A 128 -13.64 18.93 24.47
CA VAL A 128 -15.00 18.99 23.87
C VAL A 128 -15.07 19.31 22.38
N TRP A 129 -14.89 18.30 21.51
CA TRP A 129 -15.83 17.85 20.46
C TRP A 129 -15.40 16.41 20.14
N GLY A 130 -16.32 15.45 20.29
CA GLY A 130 -16.00 14.02 20.33
C GLY A 130 -15.47 13.45 19.03
N VAL A 131 -14.15 13.48 18.84
CA VAL A 131 -13.48 12.55 17.93
C VAL A 131 -13.32 11.24 18.71
N PRO A 132 -13.97 10.13 18.31
CA PRO A 132 -13.68 8.86 18.94
C PRO A 132 -12.21 8.51 18.67
N VAL A 133 -11.42 8.49 19.73
CA VAL A 133 -10.09 7.90 19.72
C VAL A 133 -10.28 6.40 19.51
N GLY A 134 -10.06 5.96 18.28
CA GLY A 134 -10.09 4.55 17.87
C GLY A 134 -10.91 4.31 16.61
N ALA A 135 -10.40 4.73 15.44
CA ALA A 135 -10.96 4.29 14.16
C ALA A 135 -10.93 2.75 14.08
N ALA A 136 -12.11 2.13 13.94
CA ALA A 136 -12.24 0.69 13.86
C ALA A 136 -11.63 0.16 12.56
N GLN A 137 -11.12 -1.07 12.60
CA GLN A 137 -10.60 -1.76 11.43
C GLN A 137 -11.37 -3.06 11.24
N PHE A 138 -12.08 -3.16 10.13
CA PHE A 138 -12.82 -4.35 9.75
C PHE A 138 -12.03 -5.15 8.72
N GLY A 139 -11.87 -6.44 8.95
CA GLY A 139 -11.19 -7.35 8.04
C GLY A 139 -12.17 -8.28 7.35
N MET A 140 -11.85 -8.61 6.10
CA MET A 140 -12.35 -9.76 5.37
C MET A 140 -11.20 -10.38 4.59
N VAL A 141 -11.08 -11.70 4.63
CA VAL A 141 -9.99 -12.42 3.96
C VAL A 141 -10.58 -13.57 3.16
N VAL A 142 -10.17 -13.66 1.91
CA VAL A 142 -10.63 -14.64 0.93
C VAL A 142 -9.44 -15.42 0.41
N GLY A 143 -9.54 -16.75 0.42
CA GLY A 143 -8.56 -17.66 -0.19
C GLY A 143 -9.27 -18.75 -0.97
N VAL A 144 -9.00 -18.90 -2.25
CA VAL A 144 -9.68 -19.90 -3.10
C VAL A 144 -8.64 -20.78 -3.75
N ASP A 145 -8.56 -22.03 -3.29
CA ASP A 145 -7.81 -23.08 -3.97
C ASP A 145 -8.76 -23.93 -4.83
N ASP A 146 -9.97 -24.24 -4.31
CA ASP A 146 -10.99 -25.05 -5.00
C ASP A 146 -12.04 -24.18 -5.72
N TYR A 147 -12.12 -24.36 -7.05
CA TYR A 147 -13.10 -23.71 -7.92
C TYR A 147 -14.07 -24.75 -8.50
N ARG A 148 -15.37 -24.57 -8.23
CA ARG A 148 -16.44 -25.52 -8.59
C ARG A 148 -16.43 -25.96 -10.06
N HIS A 149 -16.03 -25.07 -10.96
CA HIS A 149 -16.10 -25.26 -12.40
C HIS A 149 -14.73 -25.54 -13.05
N PHE A 150 -13.65 -25.64 -12.27
CA PHE A 150 -12.29 -25.75 -12.77
C PHE A 150 -11.81 -27.21 -12.67
N GLN A 151 -10.69 -27.51 -13.33
CA GLN A 151 -10.05 -28.82 -13.24
C GLN A 151 -9.15 -28.89 -11.99
N PRO A 152 -9.02 -30.07 -11.34
CA PRO A 152 -8.07 -30.23 -10.25
C PRO A 152 -6.64 -29.87 -10.66
N PHE A 153 -5.89 -29.21 -9.77
CA PHE A 153 -4.49 -28.91 -10.00
C PHE A 153 -3.61 -30.19 -9.90
N PRO A 154 -2.61 -30.37 -10.78
CA PRO A 154 -2.31 -29.57 -11.96
C PRO A 154 -3.15 -30.00 -13.18
N ALA A 155 -3.66 -29.02 -13.94
CA ALA A 155 -4.31 -29.28 -15.22
C ALA A 155 -3.36 -29.06 -16.43
N PRO A 156 -3.71 -29.56 -17.63
CA PRO A 156 -2.98 -29.25 -18.85
C PRO A 156 -2.87 -27.74 -19.12
N VAL A 157 -1.79 -27.34 -19.80
CA VAL A 157 -1.56 -25.94 -20.17
C VAL A 157 -2.71 -25.42 -21.03
N GLY A 158 -3.35 -24.33 -20.58
CA GLY A 158 -4.47 -23.68 -21.27
C GLY A 158 -5.86 -24.02 -20.71
N GLU A 159 -5.95 -24.92 -19.73
CA GLU A 159 -7.18 -25.20 -18.99
C GLU A 159 -7.21 -24.39 -17.69
N LEU A 160 -8.41 -24.00 -17.26
CA LEU A 160 -8.63 -23.38 -15.95
C LEU A 160 -8.55 -24.48 -14.88
N SER A 161 -7.64 -24.31 -13.94
CA SER A 161 -7.38 -25.29 -12.87
C SER A 161 -7.52 -24.67 -11.50
N ASP A 162 -7.78 -25.51 -10.50
CA ASP A 162 -7.59 -25.16 -9.10
C ASP A 162 -6.18 -24.61 -8.82
N LEU A 163 -6.02 -24.02 -7.65
CA LEU A 163 -4.74 -23.51 -7.14
C LEU A 163 -4.25 -24.33 -5.95
N GLU A 164 -2.94 -24.22 -5.68
CA GLU A 164 -2.36 -24.68 -4.42
C GLU A 164 -1.74 -23.49 -3.68
N GLY A 165 -2.25 -23.20 -2.49
CA GLY A 165 -1.61 -22.30 -1.54
C GLY A 165 -2.34 -20.98 -1.30
N ALA A 166 -3.39 -20.65 -2.07
CA ALA A 166 -4.18 -19.45 -1.83
C ALA A 166 -4.89 -19.49 -0.46
N VAL A 167 -5.35 -20.68 -0.03
CA VAL A 167 -5.89 -20.86 1.32
C VAL A 167 -4.79 -20.67 2.39
N ASN A 168 -3.59 -21.20 2.16
CA ASN A 168 -2.46 -21.03 3.08
C ASN A 168 -2.06 -19.55 3.24
N ASP A 169 -2.11 -18.77 2.14
CA ASP A 169 -1.84 -17.34 2.18
C ASP A 169 -2.96 -16.58 2.92
N ALA A 170 -4.22 -16.92 2.65
CA ALA A 170 -5.37 -16.38 3.38
C ALA A 170 -5.27 -16.64 4.89
N GLU A 171 -4.88 -17.85 5.31
CA GLU A 171 -4.65 -18.18 6.72
C GLU A 171 -3.55 -17.30 7.35
N ARG A 172 -2.41 -17.13 6.67
CA ARG A 172 -1.29 -16.29 7.15
C ARG A 172 -1.70 -14.83 7.31
N ILE A 173 -2.49 -14.33 6.37
CA ILE A 173 -3.01 -12.96 6.38
C ILE A 173 -4.05 -12.81 7.50
N ALA A 174 -5.02 -13.71 7.62
CA ALA A 174 -6.05 -13.69 8.66
C ALA A 174 -5.42 -13.73 10.06
N ALA A 175 -4.43 -14.59 10.28
CA ALA A 175 -3.69 -14.65 11.54
C ALA A 175 -2.97 -13.32 11.84
N SER A 176 -2.37 -12.69 10.82
CA SER A 176 -1.71 -11.39 10.97
C SER A 176 -2.69 -10.24 11.24
N MET A 177 -3.89 -10.28 10.63
CA MET A 177 -4.95 -9.31 10.89
C MET A 177 -5.48 -9.42 12.32
N ARG A 178 -5.79 -10.65 12.76
CA ARG A 178 -6.26 -10.92 14.13
C ARG A 178 -5.22 -10.52 15.18
N ARG A 179 -3.94 -10.85 14.97
CA ARG A 179 -2.84 -10.38 15.85
C ARG A 179 -2.73 -8.86 15.93
N ALA A 180 -3.08 -8.17 14.85
CA ALA A 180 -3.08 -6.70 14.80
C ALA A 180 -4.34 -6.06 15.40
N GLY A 181 -5.27 -6.86 15.95
CA GLY A 181 -6.52 -6.38 16.56
C GLY A 181 -7.57 -5.91 15.53
N ILE A 182 -7.48 -6.35 14.28
CA ILE A 182 -8.50 -6.08 13.26
C ILE A 182 -9.73 -6.97 13.54
N ASP A 183 -10.93 -6.40 13.44
CA ASP A 183 -12.20 -7.13 13.55
C ASP A 183 -12.38 -8.08 12.36
N LEU A 184 -11.92 -9.33 12.51
CA LEU A 184 -12.00 -10.42 11.53
C LEU A 184 -12.60 -11.69 12.18
N PRO A 185 -13.92 -11.74 12.38
CA PRO A 185 -14.64 -12.95 12.79
C PRO A 185 -14.57 -14.04 11.74
N ASP A 186 -14.86 -15.28 12.14
CA ASP A 186 -14.73 -16.46 11.27
C ASP A 186 -15.70 -16.44 10.09
N ASP A 187 -16.84 -15.76 10.19
CA ASP A 187 -17.80 -15.57 9.10
C ASP A 187 -17.29 -14.64 7.98
N ARG A 188 -16.20 -13.89 8.21
CA ARG A 188 -15.50 -13.06 7.20
C ARG A 188 -14.12 -13.61 6.81
N PHE A 189 -13.79 -14.81 7.28
CA PHE A 189 -12.69 -15.62 6.76
C PHE A 189 -13.29 -16.67 5.82
N LEU A 190 -13.16 -16.42 4.51
CA LEU A 190 -13.84 -17.15 3.46
C LEU A 190 -12.83 -17.96 2.66
N THR A 191 -12.89 -19.29 2.76
CA THR A 191 -12.02 -20.19 2.01
C THR A 191 -12.83 -21.19 1.20
N ASP A 192 -12.37 -21.51 -0.01
CA ASP A 192 -12.94 -22.51 -0.92
C ASP A 192 -14.47 -22.35 -1.06
N GLU A 193 -15.27 -23.37 -0.77
CA GLU A 193 -16.75 -23.31 -0.85
C GLU A 193 -17.36 -22.09 -0.13
N ARG A 194 -16.70 -21.58 0.93
CA ARG A 194 -17.17 -20.40 1.67
C ARG A 194 -16.83 -19.09 0.95
N ALA A 195 -15.80 -19.08 0.11
CA ALA A 195 -15.40 -17.96 -0.74
C ALA A 195 -16.28 -17.88 -2.00
N ASN A 196 -17.58 -17.70 -1.78
CA ASN A 196 -18.57 -17.46 -2.82
C ASN A 196 -19.10 -16.02 -2.77
N VAL A 197 -19.75 -15.60 -3.85
CA VAL A 197 -20.29 -14.22 -4.01
C VAL A 197 -21.24 -13.86 -2.87
N ASP A 198 -22.14 -14.75 -2.48
CA ASP A 198 -23.15 -14.49 -1.46
C ASP A 198 -22.52 -14.20 -0.09
N ASN A 199 -21.57 -15.02 0.34
CA ASN A 199 -20.85 -14.86 1.60
C ASN A 199 -19.97 -13.60 1.59
N PHE A 200 -19.31 -13.32 0.46
CA PHE A 200 -18.53 -12.09 0.30
C PHE A 200 -19.41 -10.85 0.45
N LEU A 201 -20.55 -10.80 -0.25
CA LEU A 201 -21.49 -9.69 -0.17
C LEU A 201 -22.15 -9.56 1.21
N ALA A 202 -22.44 -10.67 1.87
CA ALA A 202 -22.93 -10.66 3.25
C ALA A 202 -21.89 -10.06 4.22
N GLY A 203 -20.63 -10.49 4.12
CA GLY A 203 -19.52 -9.94 4.89
C GLY A 203 -19.29 -8.45 4.61
N TRP A 204 -19.29 -8.06 3.34
CA TRP A 204 -19.16 -6.67 2.91
C TRP A 204 -20.27 -5.77 3.48
N ARG A 205 -21.54 -6.18 3.35
CA ARG A 205 -22.69 -5.47 3.91
C ARG A 205 -22.61 -5.35 5.43
N ALA A 206 -22.18 -6.42 6.12
CA ALA A 206 -22.02 -6.41 7.57
C ALA A 206 -20.95 -5.41 8.05
N MET A 207 -19.83 -5.29 7.32
CA MET A 207 -18.78 -4.31 7.64
C MET A 207 -19.23 -2.88 7.34
N THR A 208 -19.78 -2.64 6.14
CA THR A 208 -20.21 -1.31 5.69
C THR A 208 -21.38 -0.75 6.50
N ALA A 209 -22.28 -1.59 7.02
CA ALA A 209 -23.35 -1.18 7.92
C ALA A 209 -22.85 -0.71 9.30
N LYS A 210 -21.66 -1.16 9.73
CA LYS A 210 -21.04 -0.78 11.01
C LYS A 210 -20.03 0.35 10.89
N ALA A 211 -19.39 0.47 9.73
CA ALA A 211 -18.31 1.41 9.51
C ALA A 211 -18.80 2.88 9.61
N GLN A 212 -17.98 3.70 10.26
CA GLN A 212 -18.18 5.14 10.39
C GLN A 212 -17.06 5.92 9.68
N ALA A 213 -17.25 7.23 9.52
CA ALA A 213 -16.22 8.10 8.97
C ALA A 213 -14.92 8.01 9.79
N GLY A 214 -13.84 7.57 9.16
CA GLY A 214 -12.54 7.35 9.79
C GLY A 214 -12.16 5.88 9.96
N ASP A 215 -13.11 4.95 9.89
CA ASP A 215 -12.84 3.51 9.96
C ASP A 215 -12.13 3.01 8.70
N THR A 216 -11.44 1.87 8.81
CA THR A 216 -10.77 1.21 7.67
C THR A 216 -11.41 -0.16 7.44
N ILE A 217 -11.83 -0.44 6.21
CA ILE A 217 -12.17 -1.79 5.76
C ILE A 217 -10.97 -2.34 4.99
N ILE A 218 -10.53 -3.54 5.33
CA ILE A 218 -9.41 -4.22 4.69
C ILE A 218 -9.94 -5.54 4.12
N VAL A 219 -9.91 -5.67 2.80
CA VAL A 219 -10.24 -6.92 2.09
C VAL A 219 -8.95 -7.47 1.50
N SER A 220 -8.66 -8.74 1.78
CA SER A 220 -7.57 -9.47 1.14
C SER A 220 -8.15 -10.61 0.32
N PHE A 221 -7.66 -10.77 -0.90
CA PHE A 221 -8.06 -11.84 -1.79
C PHE A 221 -6.80 -12.58 -2.28
N SER A 222 -6.86 -13.91 -2.26
CA SER A 222 -5.86 -14.80 -2.82
C SER A 222 -6.59 -15.86 -3.65
N GLY A 223 -6.27 -15.96 -4.93
CA GLY A 223 -6.94 -16.85 -5.88
C GLY A 223 -6.70 -16.41 -7.33
N HIS A 224 -7.40 -17.04 -8.26
CA HIS A 224 -7.49 -16.61 -9.65
C HIS A 224 -8.19 -15.25 -9.80
N GLY A 225 -7.69 -14.48 -10.76
CA GLY A 225 -8.33 -13.29 -11.30
C GLY A 225 -8.61 -13.48 -12.80
N GLY A 226 -9.56 -12.73 -13.31
CA GLY A 226 -9.93 -12.69 -14.71
C GLY A 226 -9.86 -11.28 -15.28
N GLN A 227 -10.15 -11.19 -16.57
CA GLN A 227 -10.39 -9.93 -17.25
C GLN A 227 -11.72 -10.05 -17.99
N GLU A 228 -12.64 -9.11 -17.76
CA GLU A 228 -13.92 -9.01 -18.46
C GLU A 228 -14.00 -7.72 -19.24
N ARG A 229 -14.74 -7.71 -20.35
CA ARG A 229 -14.91 -6.49 -21.12
C ARG A 229 -15.81 -5.53 -20.34
N GLU A 230 -15.38 -4.27 -20.21
CA GLU A 230 -16.22 -3.24 -19.60
C GLU A 230 -17.50 -3.07 -20.44
N VAL A 231 -18.66 -3.25 -19.81
CA VAL A 231 -19.98 -3.23 -20.48
C VAL A 231 -20.82 -2.00 -20.14
N ALA A 232 -20.37 -1.13 -19.22
CA ALA A 232 -21.15 -0.01 -18.71
C ALA A 232 -20.42 1.33 -18.87
N GLU A 233 -21.11 2.33 -19.46
CA GLU A 233 -20.57 3.69 -19.61
C GLU A 233 -20.76 4.54 -18.32
N PRO A 234 -19.85 5.49 -18.03
CA PRO A 234 -18.67 5.84 -18.83
C PRO A 234 -17.53 4.85 -18.61
N PHE A 235 -16.95 4.38 -19.72
CA PHE A 235 -15.77 3.52 -19.68
C PHE A 235 -14.63 4.23 -18.95
N ASP A 236 -14.16 3.70 -17.83
CA ASP A 236 -13.07 4.29 -17.06
C ASP A 236 -11.70 3.70 -17.40
N GLU A 237 -11.67 2.53 -18.06
CA GLU A 237 -10.45 1.86 -18.52
C GLU A 237 -10.00 2.38 -19.90
N LYS A 238 -8.80 2.96 -19.95
CA LYS A 238 -8.29 3.69 -21.14
C LYS A 238 -7.30 2.89 -21.98
N THR A 239 -6.96 1.67 -21.55
CA THR A 239 -5.79 0.95 -22.06
C THR A 239 -6.17 -0.22 -22.97
N ASP A 240 -6.98 -1.17 -22.48
CA ASP A 240 -7.42 -2.35 -23.22
C ASP A 240 -8.96 -2.57 -23.20
N GLY A 241 -9.68 -1.81 -22.37
CA GLY A 241 -11.13 -1.89 -22.22
C GLY A 241 -11.60 -3.17 -21.53
N LEU A 242 -10.74 -3.75 -20.68
CA LEU A 242 -11.03 -4.91 -19.84
C LEU A 242 -10.90 -4.55 -18.36
N ASP A 243 -11.89 -4.91 -17.55
CA ASP A 243 -11.88 -4.79 -16.10
C ASP A 243 -11.28 -6.07 -15.48
N GLU A 244 -10.49 -5.92 -14.41
CA GLU A 244 -10.07 -7.08 -13.63
C GLU A 244 -11.21 -7.65 -12.78
N THR A 245 -11.52 -8.93 -12.99
CA THR A 245 -12.52 -9.65 -12.20
C THR A 245 -11.86 -10.51 -11.13
N ILE A 246 -12.47 -10.55 -9.94
CA ILE A 246 -12.11 -11.49 -8.88
C ILE A 246 -12.94 -12.77 -9.07
N MET A 247 -12.28 -13.92 -9.16
CA MET A 247 -12.96 -15.20 -9.30
C MET A 247 -13.17 -15.87 -7.93
N PHE A 248 -14.42 -16.05 -7.55
CA PHE A 248 -14.82 -16.81 -6.36
C PHE A 248 -14.94 -18.31 -6.67
N HIS A 249 -15.09 -19.14 -5.64
CA HIS A 249 -15.29 -20.60 -5.79
C HIS A 249 -16.44 -20.95 -6.74
N ASP A 250 -17.49 -20.14 -6.76
CA ASP A 250 -18.68 -20.31 -7.59
C ASP A 250 -18.59 -19.61 -8.95
N PHE A 251 -17.42 -19.13 -9.37
CA PHE A 251 -17.21 -18.54 -10.70
C PHE A 251 -17.40 -19.61 -11.79
N ASP A 252 -18.30 -19.33 -12.73
CA ASP A 252 -18.60 -20.19 -13.88
C ASP A 252 -18.04 -19.54 -15.17
N PRO A 253 -16.94 -20.04 -15.74
CA PRO A 253 -16.38 -19.49 -16.98
C PRO A 253 -17.33 -19.56 -18.18
N SER A 254 -18.37 -20.39 -18.13
CA SER A 254 -19.39 -20.48 -19.18
C SER A 254 -20.51 -19.45 -19.03
N ASN A 255 -20.62 -18.83 -17.85
CA ASN A 255 -21.54 -17.76 -17.53
C ASN A 255 -20.87 -16.77 -16.53
N PRO A 256 -19.83 -16.05 -16.98
CA PRO A 256 -19.07 -15.13 -16.15
C PRO A 256 -19.93 -13.96 -15.66
#